data_AF-A0A4Y4K3Y4-F1
#
_entry.id   AF-A0A4Y4K3Y4-F1
#
_cell.length_a   1.000
_cell.length_b   1.000
_cell.length_c   1.000
_cell.angle_alpha   90.00
_cell.angle_beta   90.00
_cell.angle_gamma   90.00
#
_symmetry.space_group_name_H-M   'P 1'
#
loop_
_entity.id
_entity.type
_entity.pdbx_description
1 polymer ?
#
loop_
_entity_poly.entity_id
_entity_poly.type
_entity_poly.pdbx_seq_one_letter_code
_entity_poly.pdbx_strand_id
1 'polypeptide(L)'
;MSFFARHLDSAAPPELDALCRFTVDIDRQNRPEPDVAVLRSDALGSHEQTRVPATAVVLVVEVVGPDSVSRDRETKPLKYARAKIPHYWRVENEDGRAAVHVFELEPTTGSYTSVGIFRERMKADAPFSVNLDLTGIRTRHGRGK
;
A
#
# COMPACT_ATOMS: atom_id res chain seq x y z
N MET A 1 1.32 15.15 -1.03
CA MET A 1 1.30 13.71 -0.67
C MET A 1 -0.14 13.23 -0.71
N SER A 2 -0.37 11.95 -1.05
CA SER A 2 -1.70 11.35 -1.05
C SER A 2 -2.30 11.29 0.37
N PHE A 3 -3.62 11.09 0.50
CA PHE A 3 -4.28 10.93 1.80
C PHE A 3 -3.60 9.85 2.64
N PHE A 4 -3.40 8.66 2.06
CA PHE A 4 -2.80 7.53 2.76
C PHE A 4 -1.36 7.80 3.19
N ALA A 5 -0.50 8.32 2.31
CA ALA A 5 0.88 8.57 2.69
C ALA A 5 0.98 9.55 3.85
N ARG A 6 0.26 10.68 3.80
CA ARG A 6 0.29 11.65 4.89
C ARG A 6 -0.15 11.04 6.24
N HIS A 7 -1.23 10.27 6.25
CA HIS A 7 -1.75 9.73 7.50
C HIS A 7 -0.94 8.55 8.01
N LEU A 8 -0.41 7.72 7.12
CA LEU A 8 0.50 6.63 7.48
C LEU A 8 1.82 7.17 8.00
N ASP A 9 2.39 8.19 7.35
CA ASP A 9 3.63 8.84 7.79
C ASP A 9 3.46 9.48 9.18
N SER A 10 2.34 10.19 9.38
CA SER A 10 2.03 10.79 10.68
C SER A 10 1.74 9.78 11.81
N ALA A 11 1.34 8.56 11.47
CA ALA A 11 1.03 7.51 12.44
C ALA A 11 2.18 6.49 12.60
N ALA A 12 3.18 6.53 11.72
CA ALA A 12 4.29 5.60 11.72
C ALA A 12 5.14 5.82 12.97
N PRO A 13 5.62 4.72 13.60
CA PRO A 13 6.64 4.82 14.62
C PRO A 13 7.97 5.28 14.00
N PRO A 14 8.94 5.80 14.78
CA PRO A 14 10.18 6.39 14.26
C PRO A 14 11.06 5.46 13.41
N GLU A 15 10.84 4.15 13.49
CA GLU A 15 11.57 3.14 12.71
C GLU A 15 10.98 2.90 11.32
N LEU A 16 9.85 3.52 10.99
CA LEU A 16 9.16 3.36 9.72
C LEU A 16 8.88 4.72 9.05
N ASP A 17 9.06 4.77 7.74
CA ASP A 17 8.70 5.92 6.90
C ASP A 17 7.63 5.52 5.87
N ALA A 18 6.64 6.40 5.63
CA ALA A 18 5.63 6.18 4.60
C ALA A 18 5.85 7.12 3.40
N LEU A 19 6.30 6.55 2.28
CA LEU A 19 6.67 7.29 1.07
C LEU A 19 5.69 7.07 -0.08
N CYS A 20 5.51 8.10 -0.91
CA CYS A 20 4.82 8.00 -2.20
C CYS A 20 5.83 7.93 -3.34
N ARG A 21 5.42 7.31 -4.47
CA ARG A 21 6.18 7.35 -5.74
C ARG A 21 7.62 6.87 -5.56
N PHE A 22 7.77 5.74 -4.89
CA PHE A 22 9.05 5.15 -4.58
C PHE A 22 9.14 3.76 -5.21
N THR A 23 10.20 3.50 -5.97
CA THR A 23 10.34 2.24 -6.69
C THR A 23 10.74 1.11 -5.72
N VAL A 24 10.03 -0.01 -5.78
CA VAL A 24 10.36 -1.21 -5.00
C VAL A 24 11.08 -2.20 -5.90
N ASP A 25 12.36 -2.44 -5.64
CA ASP A 25 13.17 -3.41 -6.37
C ASP A 25 12.84 -4.84 -5.88
N ILE A 26 12.04 -5.57 -6.66
CA ILE A 26 11.73 -7.00 -6.42
C ILE A 26 12.77 -7.88 -7.12
N ASP A 27 13.02 -7.63 -8.41
CA ASP A 27 14.07 -8.28 -9.20
C ASP A 27 14.51 -7.40 -10.38
N ARG A 28 15.35 -7.94 -11.28
CA ARG A 28 15.89 -7.20 -12.43
C ARG A 28 14.81 -6.70 -13.40
N GLN A 29 13.66 -7.36 -13.49
CA GLN A 29 12.57 -7.08 -14.42
C GLN A 29 11.32 -6.54 -13.72
N ASN A 30 11.23 -6.66 -12.40
CA ASN A 30 10.08 -6.26 -11.60
C ASN A 30 10.45 -5.15 -10.62
N ARG A 31 10.05 -3.93 -10.97
CA ARG A 31 10.25 -2.72 -10.17
C ARG A 31 8.95 -1.90 -10.08
N PRO A 32 7.92 -2.42 -9.40
CA PRO A 32 6.68 -1.66 -9.24
C PRO A 32 6.91 -0.39 -8.41
N GLU A 33 6.09 0.62 -8.68
CA GLU A 33 6.01 1.85 -7.89
C GLU A 33 4.61 1.88 -7.26
N PRO A 34 4.45 1.46 -5.99
CA PRO A 34 3.18 1.54 -5.30
C PRO A 34 2.79 3.00 -5.02
N ASP A 35 1.48 3.25 -4.87
CA ASP A 35 0.98 4.58 -4.49
C ASP A 35 1.53 5.05 -3.13
N VAL A 36 1.66 4.10 -2.19
CA VAL A 36 2.36 4.28 -0.91
C VAL A 36 3.14 3.02 -0.56
N ALA A 37 4.37 3.19 -0.10
CA ALA A 37 5.14 2.14 0.56
C ALA A 37 5.51 2.60 1.97
N VAL A 38 5.30 1.73 2.96
CA VAL A 38 5.91 1.88 4.29
C VAL A 38 7.15 1.01 4.36
N LEU A 39 8.27 1.60 4.74
CA LEU A 39 9.57 0.95 4.77
C LEU A 39 10.28 1.20 6.09
N ARG A 40 11.28 0.37 6.41
CA ARG A 40 12.18 0.62 7.54
C ARG A 40 13.02 1.87 7.28
N SER A 41 13.06 2.80 8.23
CA SER A 41 13.75 4.09 8.08
C SER A 41 15.24 3.96 7.83
N ASP A 42 15.87 2.91 8.34
CA ASP A 42 17.29 2.60 8.11
C ASP A 42 17.63 2.20 6.67
N ALA A 43 16.61 1.95 5.83
CA ALA A 43 16.80 1.62 4.41
C ALA A 43 17.00 2.86 3.52
N LEU A 44 16.76 4.07 4.04
CA LEU A 44 16.98 5.33 3.35
C LEU A 44 18.37 5.88 3.69
N GLY A 45 19.31 5.75 2.75
CA GLY A 45 20.67 6.25 2.90
C GLY A 45 20.87 7.70 2.45
N SER A 46 19.96 8.23 1.64
CA SER A 46 20.03 9.62 1.16
C SER A 46 18.66 10.16 0.75
N HIS A 47 18.51 11.49 0.75
CA HIS A 47 17.31 12.17 0.26
C HIS A 47 17.10 12.05 -1.27
N GLU A 48 18.15 11.71 -2.02
CA GLU A 48 18.08 11.52 -3.48
C GLU A 48 17.72 10.08 -3.86
N GLN A 49 17.66 9.17 -2.88
CA GLN A 49 17.28 7.79 -3.11
C GLN A 49 15.81 7.73 -3.56
N THR A 50 15.53 7.03 -4.65
CA THR A 50 14.19 6.88 -5.24
C THR A 50 13.71 5.42 -5.31
N ARG A 51 14.54 4.50 -4.82
CA ARG A 51 14.28 3.06 -4.84
C ARG A 51 14.81 2.34 -3.61
N VAL A 52 14.12 1.31 -3.17
CA VAL A 52 14.51 0.43 -2.07
C VAL A 52 14.33 -1.04 -2.44
N PRO A 53 15.11 -1.96 -1.85
CA PRO A 53 14.83 -3.38 -1.98
C PRO A 53 13.49 -3.72 -1.33
N ALA A 54 12.76 -4.69 -1.90
CA ALA A 54 11.49 -5.14 -1.33
C ALA A 54 11.59 -5.64 0.14
N THR A 55 12.77 -6.12 0.55
CA THR A 55 13.04 -6.57 1.92
C THR A 55 13.00 -5.45 2.97
N ALA A 56 13.09 -4.19 2.55
CA ALA A 56 12.94 -3.03 3.41
C ALA A 56 11.47 -2.60 3.58
N VAL A 57 10.56 -3.09 2.73
CA VAL A 57 9.15 -2.68 2.69
C VAL A 57 8.33 -3.57 3.61
N VAL A 58 7.54 -2.96 4.49
CA VAL A 58 6.65 -3.66 5.43
C VAL A 58 5.18 -3.61 5.00
N LEU A 59 4.78 -2.56 4.27
CA LEU A 59 3.43 -2.41 3.72
C LEU A 59 3.49 -1.75 2.35
N VAL A 60 2.71 -2.27 1.42
CA VAL A 60 2.39 -1.62 0.15
C VAL A 60 0.91 -1.28 0.09
N VAL A 61 0.58 -0.06 -0.34
CA VAL A 61 -0.79 0.40 -0.57
C VAL A 61 -0.95 0.74 -2.05
N GLU A 62 -2.00 0.20 -2.67
CA GLU A 62 -2.37 0.47 -4.05
C GLU A 62 -3.78 1.06 -4.10
N VAL A 63 -3.93 2.18 -4.80
CA VAL A 63 -5.22 2.83 -5.04
C VAL A 63 -5.69 2.44 -6.43
N VAL A 64 -6.71 1.57 -6.48
CA VAL A 64 -7.21 1.02 -7.73
C VAL A 64 -7.94 2.10 -8.52
N GLY A 65 -7.40 2.42 -9.70
CA GLY A 65 -8.03 3.24 -10.71
C GLY A 65 -8.64 2.40 -11.85
N PRO A 66 -9.42 3.03 -12.75
CA PRO A 66 -10.01 2.35 -13.91
C PRO A 66 -8.98 1.60 -14.77
N ASP A 67 -7.79 2.19 -14.93
CA ASP A 67 -6.73 1.67 -15.80
C ASP A 67 -5.76 0.70 -15.09
N SER A 68 -5.97 0.41 -13.80
CA SER A 68 -5.08 -0.40 -12.98
C SER A 68 -5.74 -1.62 -12.34
N VAL A 69 -7.05 -1.84 -12.55
CA VAL A 69 -7.84 -2.93 -11.94
C VAL A 69 -7.14 -4.29 -12.00
N SER A 70 -6.80 -4.81 -13.18
CA SER A 70 -6.15 -6.13 -13.28
C SER A 70 -4.74 -6.12 -12.67
N ARG A 71 -3.98 -5.03 -12.85
CA ARG A 71 -2.64 -4.93 -12.25
C ARG A 71 -2.70 -5.00 -10.73
N ASP A 72 -3.59 -4.23 -10.11
CA ASP A 72 -3.66 -4.11 -8.65
C ASP A 72 -4.44 -5.27 -8.01
N ARG A 73 -5.44 -5.85 -8.68
CA ARG A 73 -6.20 -6.98 -8.12
C ARG A 73 -5.51 -8.33 -8.30
N GLU A 74 -4.74 -8.52 -9.38
CA GLU A 74 -4.25 -9.85 -9.77
C GLU A 74 -2.73 -9.88 -9.84
N THR A 75 -2.11 -8.97 -10.60
CA THR A 75 -0.68 -9.11 -10.95
C THR A 75 0.26 -8.66 -9.82
N LYS A 76 0.04 -7.47 -9.26
CA LYS A 76 0.90 -6.87 -8.24
C LYS A 76 0.88 -7.64 -6.92
N PRO A 77 -0.28 -8.11 -6.38
CA PRO A 77 -0.29 -8.89 -5.16
C PRO A 77 0.61 -10.12 -5.25
N LEU A 78 0.62 -10.83 -6.39
CA LEU A 78 1.50 -11.98 -6.62
C LEU A 78 2.98 -11.58 -6.59
N LYS A 79 3.34 -10.43 -7.18
CA LYS A 79 4.72 -9.92 -7.17
C LYS A 79 5.17 -9.56 -5.76
N TYR A 80 4.34 -8.83 -5.03
CA TYR A 80 4.64 -8.40 -3.65
C TYR A 80 4.74 -9.59 -2.68
N ALA A 81 3.85 -10.58 -2.82
CA ALA A 81 3.91 -11.81 -2.02
C ALA A 81 5.19 -12.61 -2.29
N ARG A 82 5.59 -12.77 -3.56
CA ARG A 82 6.88 -13.39 -3.93
C ARG A 82 8.08 -12.66 -3.34
N ALA A 83 7.98 -11.33 -3.25
CA ALA A 83 8.98 -10.47 -2.62
C ALA A 83 8.94 -10.49 -1.08
N LYS A 84 8.01 -11.25 -0.48
CA LYS A 84 7.81 -11.41 0.96
C LYS A 84 7.46 -10.11 1.68
N ILE A 85 6.77 -9.19 1.01
CA ILE A 85 6.24 -7.99 1.68
C ILE A 85 5.10 -8.45 2.61
N PRO A 86 5.12 -8.13 3.92
CA PRO A 86 4.15 -8.70 4.86
C PRO A 86 2.72 -8.23 4.67
N HIS A 87 2.52 -6.94 4.37
CA HIS A 87 1.19 -6.35 4.30
C HIS A 87 0.92 -5.73 2.92
N TYR A 88 -0.30 -5.95 2.42
CA TYR A 88 -0.79 -5.36 1.19
C TYR A 88 -2.19 -4.79 1.40
N TRP A 89 -2.36 -3.49 1.14
CA TRP A 89 -3.65 -2.83 1.19
C TRP A 89 -4.08 -2.42 -0.21
N ARG A 90 -5.31 -2.77 -0.57
CA ARG A 90 -5.92 -2.38 -1.84
C ARG A 90 -7.08 -1.44 -1.56
N VAL A 91 -6.97 -0.21 -2.05
CA VAL A 91 -8.00 0.81 -1.89
C VAL A 91 -8.84 0.84 -3.16
N GLU A 92 -10.12 0.54 -3.03
CA GLU A 92 -11.10 0.57 -4.11
C GLU A 92 -12.07 1.74 -3.96
N ASN A 93 -12.67 2.13 -5.08
CA ASN A 93 -13.78 3.07 -5.12
C ASN A 93 -15.09 2.28 -5.28
N GLU A 94 -15.86 2.18 -4.20
CA GLU A 94 -17.19 1.57 -4.18
C GLU A 94 -18.23 2.70 -4.09
N ASP A 95 -18.95 2.95 -5.19
CA ASP A 95 -20.02 3.95 -5.28
C ASP A 95 -19.62 5.36 -4.80
N GLY A 96 -18.39 5.79 -5.12
CA GLY A 96 -17.85 7.10 -4.75
C GLY A 96 -17.17 7.13 -3.38
N ARG A 97 -17.18 6.01 -2.65
CA ARG A 97 -16.58 5.87 -1.31
C ARG A 97 -15.34 4.99 -1.36
N ALA A 98 -14.38 5.28 -0.50
CA ALA A 98 -13.16 4.48 -0.40
C ALA A 98 -13.42 3.19 0.41
N ALA A 99 -13.03 2.05 -0.14
CA ALA A 99 -13.01 0.76 0.54
C ALA A 99 -11.57 0.23 0.61
N VAL A 100 -11.03 0.02 1.80
CA VAL A 100 -9.68 -0.53 1.99
C VAL A 100 -9.79 -2.02 2.29
N HIS A 101 -9.35 -2.85 1.35
CA HIS A 101 -9.15 -4.28 1.54
C HIS A 101 -7.75 -4.51 2.12
N VAL A 102 -7.68 -5.17 3.26
CA VAL A 102 -6.43 -5.43 3.98
C VAL A 102 -6.06 -6.90 3.82
N PHE A 103 -4.83 -7.13 3.39
CA PHE A 103 -4.27 -8.45 3.22
C PHE A 103 -2.96 -8.62 3.99
N GLU A 104 -2.75 -9.82 4.50
CA GLU A 104 -1.51 -10.25 5.14
C GLU A 104 -0.93 -11.45 4.41
N LEU A 105 0.40 -11.44 4.26
CA LEU A 105 1.11 -12.55 3.64
C LEU A 105 1.07 -13.76 4.56
N GLU A 106 0.44 -14.84 4.11
CA GLU A 106 0.48 -16.10 4.82
C GLU A 106 1.81 -16.82 4.49
N PRO A 107 2.64 -17.16 5.50
CA PRO A 107 3.98 -17.68 5.27
C PRO A 107 4.05 -19.09 4.64
N THR A 108 3.06 -19.94 4.88
CA THR A 108 3.03 -21.34 4.43
C THR A 108 2.72 -21.47 2.94
N THR A 109 1.76 -20.68 2.47
CA THR A 109 1.24 -20.64 1.10
C THR A 109 1.95 -19.59 0.26
N GLY A 110 2.63 -18.63 0.90
CA GLY A 110 3.27 -17.51 0.23
C GLY A 110 2.28 -16.63 -0.54
N SER A 111 1.03 -16.58 -0.08
CA SER A 111 -0.08 -15.86 -0.70
C SER A 111 -0.73 -14.90 0.29
N TYR A 112 -1.31 -13.83 -0.24
CA TYR A 112 -2.04 -12.87 0.57
C TYR A 112 -3.43 -13.39 0.98
N THR A 113 -3.73 -13.32 2.27
CA THR A 113 -5.06 -13.63 2.83
C THR A 113 -5.75 -12.36 3.25
N SER A 114 -7.04 -12.21 2.89
CA SER A 114 -7.85 -11.07 3.32
C SER A 114 -8.12 -11.14 4.82
N VAL A 115 -7.76 -10.09 5.55
CA VAL A 115 -8.02 -9.97 7.00
C VAL A 115 -9.09 -8.94 7.33
N GLY A 116 -9.50 -8.10 6.38
CA GLY A 116 -10.60 -7.16 6.58
C GLY A 116 -10.90 -6.26 5.39
N ILE A 117 -12.07 -5.62 5.44
CA ILE A 117 -12.47 -4.57 4.49
C ILE A 117 -13.08 -3.40 5.28
N PHE A 118 -12.59 -2.18 5.05
CA PHE A 118 -12.98 -0.96 5.78
C PHE A 118 -13.54 0.10 4.82
N ARG A 119 -14.67 0.74 5.14
CA ARG A 119 -15.39 1.65 4.21
C ARG A 119 -15.64 3.08 4.70
N GLU A 120 -15.58 3.30 6.01
CA GLU A 120 -15.80 4.63 6.62
C GLU A 120 -14.69 4.96 7.59
N ARG A 121 -14.32 3.97 8.41
CA ARG A 121 -13.21 4.06 9.32
C ARG A 121 -12.39 2.80 9.24
N MET A 122 -11.07 2.97 9.20
CA MET A 122 -10.12 1.89 9.28
C MET A 122 -9.47 1.89 10.65
N LYS A 123 -9.46 0.73 11.30
CA LYS A 123 -8.64 0.44 12.48
C LYS A 123 -7.88 -0.84 12.21
N ALA A 124 -6.56 -0.75 12.18
CA ALA A 124 -5.67 -1.89 11.98
C ALA A 124 -4.52 -1.79 12.97
N ASP A 125 -4.11 -2.92 13.55
CA ASP A 125 -2.99 -2.97 14.49
C ASP A 125 -1.66 -3.36 13.81
N ALA A 126 -1.72 -3.83 12.56
CA ALA A 126 -0.57 -4.23 11.76
C ALA A 126 -0.54 -3.46 10.41
N PRO A 127 0.65 -3.08 9.90
CA PRO A 127 1.99 -3.27 10.49
C PRO A 127 2.27 -2.45 11.76
N PHE A 128 1.44 -1.45 12.03
CA PHE A 128 1.43 -0.66 13.26
C PHE A 128 0.01 -0.12 13.47
N SER A 129 -0.29 0.40 14.65
CA SER A 129 -1.62 0.92 14.97
C SER A 129 -1.98 2.12 14.08
N VAL A 130 -3.00 1.93 13.26
CA VAL A 130 -3.52 2.91 12.30
C VAL A 130 -5.01 3.12 12.54
N ASN A 131 -5.43 4.38 12.58
CA ASN A 131 -6.83 4.78 12.73
C ASN A 131 -7.16 5.89 11.74
N LEU A 132 -7.77 5.53 10.60
CA LEU A 132 -8.07 6.45 9.50
C LEU A 132 -9.56 6.69 9.35
N ASP A 133 -9.94 7.95 9.16
CA ASP A 133 -11.27 8.32 8.69
C ASP A 133 -11.28 8.33 7.15
N LEU A 134 -11.86 7.29 6.56
CA LEU A 134 -11.94 7.11 5.12
C LEU A 134 -12.99 8.01 4.48
N THR A 135 -13.91 8.60 5.25
CA THR A 135 -14.91 9.54 4.72
C THR A 135 -14.28 10.85 4.24
N GLY A 136 -13.09 11.17 4.73
CA GLY A 136 -12.27 12.29 4.25
C GLY A 136 -11.70 12.07 2.83
N ILE A 137 -11.76 10.84 2.30
CA ILE A 137 -11.30 10.53 0.95
C ILE A 137 -12.41 10.90 -0.04
N ARG A 138 -12.33 12.12 -0.58
CA ARG A 138 -13.11 12.49 -1.75
C ARG A 138 -12.50 11.85 -2.97
N THR A 139 -13.01 10.69 -3.38
CA THR A 139 -12.64 10.13 -4.67
C THR A 139 -13.10 11.11 -5.75
N ARG A 140 -12.19 11.56 -6.61
CA ARG A 140 -12.58 12.32 -7.81
C ARG A 140 -13.32 11.35 -8.72
N HIS A 141 -14.64 11.34 -8.64
CA HIS A 141 -15.49 10.56 -9.54
C HIS A 141 -15.80 11.35 -10.81
N GLY A 142 -15.61 10.70 -11.96
CA GLY A 142 -16.37 10.94 -13.19
C GLY A 142 -16.05 12.20 -14.00
N ARG A 143 -15.17 12.10 -15.00
CA ARG A 143 -15.45 12.75 -16.28
C ARG A 143 -16.17 11.73 -17.15
N GLY A 144 -17.49 11.81 -17.13
CA GLY A 144 -18.33 11.06 -18.06
C GLY A 144 -17.99 11.41 -19.50
N LYS A 145 -18.11 10.41 -20.36
CA LYS A 145 -18.60 10.55 -21.73
C LYS A 145 -19.51 9.37 -22.02
#